data_AF-A0A2D5PRX0-F1
#
_entry.id   AF-A0A2D5PRX0-F1
#
_cell.length_a   1.000
_cell.length_b   1.000
_cell.length_c   1.000
_cell.angle_alpha   90.00
_cell.angle_beta   90.00
_cell.angle_gamma   90.00
#
_symmetry.space_group_name_H-M   'P 1'
#
loop_
_entity.id
_entity.type
_entity.pdbx_description
1 polymer ?
#
loop_
_entity_poly.entity_id
_entity_poly.type
_entity_poly.pdbx_seq_one_letter_code
_entity_poly.pdbx_strand_id
1 'polypeptide(L)'
;MEKIGIFGKKNSVVKYNLDTHESLWVADLPHGQTPKAIAQYEDFLLVIHQNWAGTKNISCFSESSGNLLWRYRYDFLCGWNIYFQPIFIGKDLFFKSGAVDFTKLCCETGRIIYKKSIKQKKLFSFEKFEIIYVGETLIAFSNKEIRKIDIASGQSEIDHELTKKFNVNGVTAYLGNGVSFVSSISSLNQQLEDEAAAASTTTPAG
;
A
#
# COMPACT_ATOMS: atom_id res chain seq x y z
N MET A 1 -18.03 14.44 -19.38
CA MET A 1 -17.53 13.62 -18.25
C MET A 1 -17.94 14.36 -16.99
N GLU A 2 -18.66 13.71 -16.08
CA GLU A 2 -19.08 14.31 -14.81
C GLU A 2 -17.84 14.66 -13.97
N LYS A 3 -17.87 15.81 -13.30
CA LYS A 3 -16.77 16.25 -12.43
C LYS A 3 -16.91 15.61 -11.06
N ILE A 4 -16.49 14.35 -10.95
CA ILE A 4 -16.54 13.59 -9.70
C ILE A 4 -15.21 13.72 -8.94
N GLY A 5 -15.30 13.94 -7.63
CA GLY A 5 -14.16 13.90 -6.72
C GLY A 5 -14.43 13.01 -5.50
N ILE A 6 -13.37 12.41 -4.95
CA ILE A 6 -13.41 11.67 -3.69
C ILE A 6 -12.62 12.47 -2.65
N PHE A 7 -13.28 12.79 -1.53
CA PHE A 7 -12.72 13.64 -0.49
C PHE A 7 -12.74 12.93 0.86
N GLY A 8 -11.63 13.06 1.59
CA GLY A 8 -11.51 12.59 2.96
C GLY A 8 -11.70 13.73 3.97
N LYS A 9 -12.46 13.48 5.03
CA LYS A 9 -12.50 14.34 6.22
C LYS A 9 -12.53 13.49 7.48
N LYS A 10 -12.31 14.09 8.65
CA LYS A 10 -12.41 13.37 9.92
C LYS A 10 -13.75 12.62 9.99
N ASN A 11 -13.70 11.34 10.33
CA ASN A 11 -14.80 10.38 10.44
C ASN A 11 -15.47 9.94 9.13
N SER A 12 -15.07 10.41 7.94
CA SER A 12 -15.76 9.99 6.71
C SER A 12 -14.97 10.17 5.42
N VAL A 13 -15.37 9.43 4.39
CA VAL A 13 -14.98 9.65 3.00
C VAL A 13 -16.25 9.91 2.18
N VAL A 14 -16.20 10.85 1.24
CA VAL A 14 -17.35 11.21 0.39
C VAL A 14 -16.94 11.18 -1.07
N LYS A 15 -17.80 10.60 -1.91
CA LYS A 15 -17.75 10.79 -3.36
C LYS A 15 -18.79 11.84 -3.73
N TYR A 16 -18.35 12.89 -4.41
CA TYR A 16 -19.13 14.10 -4.59
C TYR A 16 -19.11 14.53 -6.05
N ASN A 17 -20.28 14.88 -6.58
CA ASN A 17 -20.43 15.41 -7.92
C ASN A 17 -20.33 16.95 -7.85
N LEU A 18 -19.30 17.51 -8.47
CA LEU A 18 -19.04 18.95 -8.47
C LEU A 18 -19.94 19.73 -9.43
N ASP A 19 -20.59 19.05 -10.39
CA ASP A 19 -21.53 19.69 -11.30
C ASP A 19 -22.92 19.84 -10.65
N THR A 20 -23.37 18.83 -9.89
CA THR A 20 -24.68 18.86 -9.19
C THR A 20 -24.61 19.38 -7.77
N HIS A 21 -23.41 19.44 -7.19
CA HIS A 21 -23.18 19.75 -5.76
C HIS A 21 -23.83 18.74 -4.79
N GLU A 22 -23.90 17.48 -5.19
CA GLU A 22 -24.49 16.41 -4.39
C GLU A 22 -23.48 15.32 -4.05
N SER A 23 -23.63 14.76 -2.84
CA SER A 23 -22.90 13.54 -2.45
C SER A 23 -23.51 12.35 -3.18
N LEU A 24 -22.70 11.63 -3.94
CA LEU A 24 -23.09 10.35 -4.54
C LEU A 24 -23.17 9.26 -3.46
N TRP A 25 -22.21 9.26 -2.54
CA TRP A 25 -22.27 8.47 -1.31
C TRP A 25 -21.35 9.06 -0.24
N VAL A 26 -21.62 8.72 1.02
CA VAL A 26 -20.77 9.02 2.18
C VAL A 26 -20.50 7.70 2.90
N ALA A 27 -19.23 7.43 3.18
CA ALA A 27 -18.77 6.26 3.91
C ALA A 27 -18.18 6.67 5.26
N ASP A 28 -18.65 6.06 6.34
CA ASP A 28 -18.17 6.37 7.68
C ASP A 28 -16.83 5.66 7.99
N LEU A 29 -15.93 6.42 8.59
CA LEU A 29 -14.72 5.91 9.23
C LEU A 29 -14.93 5.79 10.74
N PRO A 30 -14.16 4.94 11.44
CA PRO A 30 -14.25 4.85 12.89
C PRO A 30 -14.07 6.22 13.53
N HIS A 31 -14.74 6.44 14.65
CA HIS A 31 -14.70 7.72 15.34
C HIS A 31 -13.25 8.19 15.62
N GLY A 32 -12.97 9.45 15.29
CA GLY A 32 -11.69 10.10 15.47
C GLY A 32 -10.66 9.82 14.37
N GLN A 33 -10.98 9.01 13.35
CA GLN A 33 -10.09 8.68 12.25
C GLN A 33 -10.13 9.74 11.14
N THR A 34 -8.96 10.13 10.65
CA THR A 34 -8.81 11.06 9.53
C THR A 34 -8.11 10.35 8.37
N PRO A 35 -8.66 10.38 7.14
CA PRO A 35 -7.96 9.93 5.94
C PRO A 35 -6.61 10.62 5.79
N LYS A 36 -5.58 9.82 5.50
CA LYS A 36 -4.20 10.28 5.25
C LYS A 36 -3.75 9.99 3.82
N ALA A 37 -4.28 8.92 3.22
CA ALA A 37 -4.10 8.63 1.81
C ALA A 37 -5.35 7.93 1.27
N ILE A 38 -5.66 8.19 0.00
CA ILE A 38 -6.75 7.57 -0.75
C ILE A 38 -6.18 7.08 -2.08
N ALA A 39 -6.46 5.84 -2.43
CA ALA A 39 -6.12 5.27 -3.72
C ALA A 39 -7.35 4.60 -4.33
N GLN A 40 -7.57 4.80 -5.62
CA GLN A 40 -8.66 4.22 -6.37
C GLN A 40 -8.10 3.30 -7.45
N TYR A 41 -8.68 2.11 -7.57
CA TYR A 41 -8.40 1.18 -8.67
C TYR A 41 -9.69 0.45 -9.03
N GLU A 42 -10.16 0.66 -10.26
CA GLU A 42 -11.45 0.13 -10.72
C GLU A 42 -12.58 0.45 -9.71
N ASP A 43 -13.30 -0.56 -9.22
CA ASP A 43 -14.39 -0.43 -8.24
C ASP A 43 -13.91 -0.48 -6.77
N PHE A 44 -12.59 -0.36 -6.52
CA PHE A 44 -12.01 -0.41 -5.19
C PHE A 44 -11.44 0.93 -4.77
N LEU A 45 -11.79 1.37 -3.56
CA LEU A 45 -11.25 2.55 -2.91
C LEU A 45 -10.51 2.15 -1.64
N LEU A 46 -9.20 2.27 -1.63
CA LEU A 46 -8.36 2.08 -0.45
C LEU A 46 -8.15 3.39 0.28
N VAL A 47 -8.35 3.36 1.60
CA VAL A 47 -8.20 4.53 2.47
C VAL A 47 -7.28 4.14 3.62
N ILE A 48 -6.12 4.78 3.70
CA ILE A 48 -5.27 4.78 4.88
C ILE A 48 -5.75 5.90 5.77
N HIS A 49 -6.13 5.59 7.01
CA HIS A 49 -6.62 6.59 7.95
C HIS A 49 -6.05 6.37 9.36
N GLN A 50 -5.95 7.45 10.12
CA GLN A 50 -5.29 7.46 11.43
C GLN A 50 -6.06 8.35 12.42
N ASN A 51 -6.13 7.94 13.69
CA ASN A 51 -6.62 8.78 14.77
C ASN A 51 -5.49 9.54 15.49
N TRP A 52 -5.87 10.48 16.36
CA TRP A 52 -4.93 11.28 17.15
C TRP A 52 -3.98 10.44 18.02
N ALA A 53 -4.42 9.25 18.47
CA ALA A 53 -3.61 8.34 19.27
C ALA A 53 -2.62 7.49 18.44
N GLY A 54 -2.52 7.74 17.12
CA GLY A 54 -1.60 7.03 16.24
C GLY A 54 -2.10 5.69 15.70
N THR A 55 -3.33 5.28 16.01
CA THR A 55 -3.92 4.04 15.48
C THR A 55 -4.22 4.19 13.99
N LYS A 56 -3.37 3.59 13.16
CA LYS A 56 -3.47 3.55 11.69
C LYS A 56 -4.28 2.33 11.25
N ASN A 57 -5.16 2.50 10.28
CA ASN A 57 -5.93 1.43 9.65
C ASN A 57 -5.92 1.58 8.13
N ILE A 58 -6.23 0.48 7.45
CA ILE A 58 -6.45 0.41 6.01
C ILE A 58 -7.87 -0.12 5.83
N SER A 59 -8.72 0.65 5.15
CA SER A 59 -10.07 0.25 4.77
C SER A 59 -10.18 0.16 3.25
N CYS A 60 -10.95 -0.80 2.78
CA CYS A 60 -11.37 -0.88 1.39
C CYS A 60 -12.87 -0.69 1.29
N PHE A 61 -13.28 0.17 0.38
CA PHE A 61 -14.69 0.45 0.07
C PHE A 61 -14.95 0.11 -1.41
N SER A 62 -16.19 -0.25 -1.70
CA SER A 62 -16.71 -0.24 -3.08
C SER A 62 -16.78 1.21 -3.56
N GLU A 63 -16.14 1.51 -4.68
CA GLU A 63 -16.06 2.85 -5.25
C GLU A 63 -17.42 3.35 -5.77
N SER A 64 -18.22 2.42 -6.29
CA SER A 64 -19.56 2.70 -6.80
C SER A 64 -20.57 3.03 -5.69
N SER A 65 -20.46 2.41 -4.51
CA SER A 65 -21.48 2.50 -3.45
C SER A 65 -21.02 3.13 -2.13
N GLY A 66 -19.73 3.22 -1.88
CA GLY A 66 -19.18 3.64 -0.58
C GLY A 66 -19.29 2.57 0.51
N ASN A 67 -19.76 1.35 0.19
CA ASN A 67 -19.89 0.27 1.16
C ASN A 67 -18.51 -0.22 1.63
N LEU A 68 -18.34 -0.39 2.94
CA LEU A 68 -17.13 -0.99 3.51
C LEU A 68 -17.05 -2.47 3.12
N LEU A 69 -15.99 -2.85 2.41
CA LEU A 69 -15.71 -4.24 2.06
C LEU A 69 -14.93 -4.93 3.18
N TRP A 70 -13.86 -4.29 3.65
CA TRP A 70 -13.05 -4.79 4.75
C TRP A 70 -12.21 -3.69 5.39
N ARG A 71 -11.72 -3.97 6.59
CA ARG A 71 -10.83 -3.09 7.36
C ARG A 71 -9.84 -3.91 8.16
N TYR A 72 -8.57 -3.50 8.11
CA TYR A 72 -7.53 -4.03 8.98
C TYR A 72 -6.79 -2.90 9.70
N ARG A 73 -6.26 -3.21 10.88
CA ARG A 73 -5.21 -2.36 11.45
C ARG A 73 -3.99 -2.41 10.55
N TYR A 74 -3.32 -1.27 10.43
CA TYR A 74 -2.15 -1.14 9.55
C TYR A 74 -1.02 -2.09 9.97
N ASP A 75 -0.76 -2.19 11.28
CA ASP A 75 0.30 -3.03 11.87
C ASP A 75 0.02 -4.54 11.78
N PHE A 76 -1.23 -4.93 11.51
CA PHE A 76 -1.58 -6.31 11.22
C PHE A 76 -1.16 -6.72 9.79
N LEU A 77 -1.35 -5.83 8.81
CA LEU A 77 -0.99 -6.09 7.41
C LEU A 77 0.49 -5.83 7.14
N CYS A 78 1.01 -4.71 7.66
CA CYS A 78 2.38 -4.27 7.45
C CYS A 78 3.17 -4.37 8.75
N GLY A 79 4.30 -5.08 8.71
CA GLY A 79 5.26 -5.07 9.82
C GLY A 79 5.82 -3.67 10.10
N TRP A 80 6.59 -3.59 11.19
CA TRP A 80 7.23 -2.35 11.62
C TRP A 80 8.09 -1.71 10.51
N ASN A 81 7.99 -0.39 10.32
CA ASN A 81 8.67 0.39 9.27
C ASN A 81 8.45 -0.11 7.83
N ILE A 82 7.30 -0.75 7.56
CA ILE A 82 6.89 -1.11 6.20
C ILE A 82 5.77 -0.17 5.75
N TYR A 83 6.01 0.50 4.62
CA TYR A 83 5.00 1.32 3.96
C TYR A 83 4.06 0.43 3.16
N PHE A 84 2.75 0.65 3.30
CA PHE A 84 1.73 -0.04 2.54
C PHE A 84 1.72 0.52 1.13
N GLN A 85 2.35 -0.21 0.23
CA GLN A 85 2.44 0.11 -1.19
C GLN A 85 1.72 -1.01 -1.96
N PRO A 86 0.40 -0.89 -2.15
CA PRO A 86 -0.39 -1.91 -2.82
C PRO A 86 -0.11 -1.91 -4.32
N ILE A 87 0.06 -3.12 -4.86
CA ILE A 87 0.09 -3.41 -6.28
C ILE A 87 -1.22 -4.12 -6.61
N PHE A 88 -2.03 -3.51 -7.45
CA PHE A 88 -3.27 -4.11 -7.93
C PHE A 88 -3.00 -5.03 -9.11
N ILE A 89 -3.48 -6.27 -9.03
CA ILE A 89 -3.46 -7.23 -10.13
C ILE A 89 -4.85 -7.86 -10.21
N GLY A 90 -5.70 -7.31 -11.08
CA GLY A 90 -7.12 -7.65 -11.13
C GLY A 90 -7.79 -7.38 -9.79
N LYS A 91 -8.43 -8.39 -9.20
CA LYS A 91 -9.15 -8.30 -7.92
C LYS A 91 -8.27 -8.55 -6.68
N ASP A 92 -6.96 -8.65 -6.86
CA ASP A 92 -6.02 -8.95 -5.79
C ASP A 92 -5.05 -7.79 -5.53
N LEU A 93 -4.68 -7.63 -4.27
CA LEU A 93 -3.62 -6.76 -3.78
C LEU A 93 -2.37 -7.57 -3.45
N PHE A 94 -1.24 -7.09 -3.95
CA PHE A 94 0.08 -7.53 -3.53
C PHE A 94 0.78 -6.39 -2.82
N PHE A 95 1.35 -6.67 -1.65
CA PHE A 95 2.11 -5.67 -0.93
C PHE A 95 3.17 -6.32 -0.05
N LYS A 96 4.22 -5.54 0.20
CA LYS A 96 5.24 -5.89 1.18
C LYS A 96 4.61 -5.84 2.57
N SER A 97 4.73 -6.94 3.31
CA SER A 97 4.20 -7.09 4.67
C SER A 97 5.30 -7.22 5.73
N GLY A 98 6.56 -7.27 5.29
CA GLY A 98 7.77 -7.34 6.10
C GLY A 98 9.01 -7.09 5.23
N ALA A 99 10.21 -7.00 5.83
CA ALA A 99 11.45 -6.75 5.08
C ALA A 99 11.71 -7.75 3.94
N VAL A 100 11.33 -9.02 4.16
CA VAL A 100 11.44 -10.13 3.20
C VAL A 100 10.12 -10.87 3.02
N ASP A 101 9.02 -10.31 3.51
CA ASP A 101 7.71 -10.96 3.52
C ASP A 101 6.71 -10.15 2.69
N PHE A 102 5.83 -10.84 1.97
CA PHE A 102 4.80 -10.21 1.15
C PHE A 102 3.48 -10.96 1.28
N THR A 103 2.40 -10.25 0.97
CA THR A 103 1.04 -10.73 1.14
C THR A 103 0.26 -10.52 -0.13
N LYS A 104 -0.56 -11.53 -0.47
CA LYS A 104 -1.63 -11.44 -1.45
C LYS A 104 -2.97 -11.41 -0.72
N LEU A 105 -3.81 -10.43 -1.03
CA LEU A 105 -5.11 -10.21 -0.40
C LEU A 105 -6.18 -9.95 -1.45
N CYS A 106 -7.37 -10.52 -1.30
CA CYS A 106 -8.49 -10.29 -2.20
C CYS A 106 -9.17 -8.94 -1.89
N CYS A 107 -9.25 -8.04 -2.87
CA CYS A 107 -9.87 -6.71 -2.72
C CYS A 107 -11.34 -6.78 -2.31
N GLU A 108 -12.10 -7.76 -2.81
CA GLU A 108 -13.54 -7.86 -2.56
C GLU A 108 -13.84 -8.33 -1.13
N THR A 109 -13.06 -9.28 -0.63
CA THR A 109 -13.38 -9.99 0.62
C THR A 109 -12.48 -9.61 1.79
N GLY A 110 -11.35 -8.96 1.53
CA GLY A 110 -10.31 -8.73 2.54
C GLY A 110 -9.53 -9.99 2.90
N ARG A 111 -9.86 -11.15 2.32
CA ARG A 111 -9.21 -12.41 2.67
C ARG A 111 -7.75 -12.40 2.24
N ILE A 112 -6.86 -12.65 3.19
CA ILE A 112 -5.46 -12.97 2.90
C ILE A 112 -5.44 -14.33 2.19
N ILE A 113 -5.05 -14.34 0.92
CA ILE A 113 -4.91 -15.55 0.11
C ILE A 113 -3.65 -16.28 0.54
N TYR A 114 -2.54 -15.56 0.65
CA TYR A 114 -1.32 -16.06 1.27
C TYR A 114 -0.43 -14.93 1.81
N LYS A 115 0.41 -15.30 2.77
CA LYS A 115 1.58 -14.52 3.21
C LYS A 115 2.81 -15.40 3.08
N LYS A 116 3.82 -14.93 2.35
CA LYS A 116 5.01 -15.72 1.99
C LYS A 116 6.28 -14.90 2.21
N SER A 117 7.36 -15.61 2.50
CA SER A 117 8.70 -15.01 2.51
C SER A 117 9.31 -15.09 1.11
N ILE A 118 9.80 -13.97 0.60
CA ILE A 118 10.54 -13.84 -0.67
C ILE A 118 11.84 -14.64 -0.60
N LYS A 119 12.46 -14.67 0.58
CA LYS A 119 13.69 -15.40 0.85
C LYS A 119 13.65 -15.91 2.28
N GLN A 120 14.24 -17.08 2.52
CA GLN A 120 14.44 -17.57 3.88
C GLN A 120 15.29 -16.57 4.67
N LYS A 121 14.79 -16.18 5.85
CA LYS A 121 15.51 -15.30 6.77
C LYS A 121 16.78 -16.02 7.24
N LYS A 122 17.94 -15.54 6.80
CA LYS A 122 19.23 -15.95 7.34
C LYS A 122 19.56 -15.09 8.56
N LEU A 123 20.14 -15.72 9.59
CA LEU A 123 20.66 -15.00 10.75
C LEU A 123 21.65 -13.93 10.26
N PHE A 124 21.51 -12.69 10.73
CA PHE A 124 22.30 -11.51 10.31
C PHE A 124 22.09 -11.00 8.87
N SER A 125 21.05 -11.45 8.15
CA SER A 125 20.69 -10.83 6.87
C SER A 125 19.74 -9.65 7.09
N PHE A 126 20.15 -8.48 6.62
CA PHE A 126 19.35 -7.24 6.59
C PHE A 126 18.83 -6.93 5.18
N GLU A 127 18.79 -7.94 4.30
CA GLU A 127 18.26 -7.78 2.95
C GLU A 127 16.82 -7.29 2.99
N LYS A 128 16.56 -6.20 2.27
CA LYS A 128 15.23 -5.65 2.05
C LYS A 128 14.90 -5.86 0.59
N PHE A 129 13.75 -6.47 0.36
CA PHE A 129 13.21 -6.61 -0.98
C PHE A 129 12.14 -5.56 -1.20
N GLU A 130 12.17 -4.97 -2.38
CA GLU A 130 11.07 -4.21 -2.94
C GLU A 130 10.30 -5.12 -3.91
N ILE A 131 9.01 -4.86 -4.09
CA ILE A 131 8.14 -5.67 -4.95
C ILE A 131 7.57 -4.77 -6.02
N ILE A 132 7.53 -5.28 -7.24
CA ILE A 132 7.10 -4.52 -8.40
C ILE A 132 6.45 -5.47 -9.40
N TYR A 133 5.40 -5.00 -10.05
CA TYR A 133 4.74 -5.70 -11.15
C TYR A 133 5.11 -5.02 -12.46
N VAL A 134 5.63 -5.76 -13.44
CA VAL A 134 6.14 -5.21 -14.71
C VAL A 134 5.62 -6.07 -15.86
N GLY A 135 4.89 -5.46 -16.79
CA GLY A 135 4.16 -6.18 -17.82
C GLY A 135 3.13 -7.09 -17.17
N GLU A 136 3.46 -8.37 -17.08
CA GLU A 136 2.62 -9.38 -16.43
C GLU A 136 3.39 -10.18 -15.36
N THR A 137 4.61 -9.75 -15.02
CA THR A 137 5.49 -10.44 -14.08
C THR A 137 5.58 -9.70 -12.77
N LEU A 138 5.28 -10.39 -11.67
CA LEU A 138 5.57 -9.91 -10.33
C LEU A 138 7.01 -10.31 -9.98
N ILE A 139 7.84 -9.32 -9.64
CA ILE A 139 9.21 -9.57 -9.19
C ILE A 139 9.44 -8.92 -7.82
N ALA A 140 10.31 -9.53 -7.05
CA ALA A 140 10.94 -8.89 -5.90
C ALA A 140 12.41 -8.66 -6.20
N PHE A 141 12.93 -7.49 -5.85
CA PHE A 141 14.34 -7.19 -6.03
C PHE A 141 14.94 -6.56 -4.78
N SER A 142 16.22 -6.84 -4.56
CA SER A 142 17.05 -6.21 -3.53
C SER A 142 18.28 -5.62 -4.22
N ASN A 143 19.20 -5.04 -3.45
CA ASN A 143 20.51 -4.64 -3.98
C ASN A 143 21.41 -5.82 -4.39
N LYS A 144 20.98 -7.08 -4.24
CA LYS A 144 21.79 -8.27 -4.57
C LYS A 144 21.18 -9.15 -5.64
N GLU A 145 19.87 -9.31 -5.62
CA GLU A 145 19.18 -10.29 -6.46
C GLU A 145 17.77 -9.84 -6.84
N ILE A 146 17.33 -10.34 -7.99
CA ILE A 146 15.96 -10.28 -8.47
C ILE A 146 15.38 -11.70 -8.39
N ARG A 147 14.15 -11.78 -7.88
CA ARG A 147 13.36 -13.00 -7.81
C ARG A 147 12.05 -12.80 -8.56
N LYS A 148 11.68 -13.78 -9.38
CA LYS A 148 10.32 -13.86 -9.94
C LYS A 148 9.40 -14.46 -8.90
N ILE A 149 8.17 -13.94 -8.83
CA ILE A 149 7.13 -14.42 -7.94
C ILE A 149 5.97 -14.94 -8.79
N ASP A 150 5.60 -16.20 -8.57
CA ASP A 150 4.36 -16.74 -9.13
C ASP A 150 3.14 -16.11 -8.43
N ILE A 151 2.25 -15.51 -9.22
CA ILE A 151 1.09 -14.72 -8.74
C ILE A 151 0.03 -15.61 -8.09
N ALA A 152 -0.06 -16.88 -8.47
CA ALA A 152 -1.06 -17.81 -7.94
C ALA A 152 -0.64 -18.42 -6.61
N SER A 153 0.61 -18.90 -6.52
CA SER A 153 1.12 -19.67 -5.38
C SER A 153 1.97 -18.85 -4.40
N GLY A 154 2.49 -17.70 -4.84
CA GLY A 154 3.45 -16.89 -4.08
C GLY A 154 4.83 -17.53 -3.95
N GLN A 155 5.13 -18.60 -4.71
CA GLN A 155 6.48 -19.15 -4.77
C GLN A 155 7.42 -18.18 -5.47
N SER A 156 8.67 -18.14 -5.03
CA SER A 156 9.66 -17.23 -5.60
C SER A 156 10.99 -17.92 -5.88
N GLU A 157 11.59 -17.58 -7.01
CA GLU A 157 12.84 -18.15 -7.49
C GLU A 157 13.77 -17.04 -7.99
N ILE A 158 15.08 -17.26 -7.87
CA ILE A 158 16.07 -16.28 -8.33
C ILE A 158 16.09 -16.26 -9.85
N ASP A 159 15.98 -15.08 -10.45
CA ASP A 159 16.28 -14.89 -11.87
C ASP A 159 17.75 -14.49 -12.01
N HIS A 160 18.62 -15.49 -12.21
CA HIS A 160 20.07 -15.30 -12.30
C HIS A 160 20.46 -14.43 -13.50
N GLU A 161 19.77 -14.61 -14.64
CA GLU A 161 20.04 -13.86 -15.86
C GLU A 161 19.64 -12.39 -15.70
N LEU A 162 18.43 -12.12 -15.21
CA LEU A 162 17.95 -10.77 -15.00
C LEU A 162 18.75 -10.05 -13.91
N THR A 163 19.08 -10.74 -12.81
CA THR A 163 19.94 -10.18 -11.76
C THR A 163 21.27 -9.70 -12.32
N LYS A 164 21.92 -10.53 -13.16
CA LYS A 164 23.21 -10.21 -13.77
C LYS A 164 23.10 -9.05 -14.76
N LYS A 165 22.07 -9.05 -15.61
CA LYS A 165 21.89 -8.04 -16.66
C LYS A 165 21.44 -6.68 -16.13
N PHE A 166 20.54 -6.68 -15.15
CA PHE A 166 19.98 -5.44 -14.60
C PHE A 166 20.95 -4.70 -13.69
N ASN A 167 21.88 -5.41 -13.04
CA ASN A 167 22.80 -4.86 -12.03
C ASN A 167 22.05 -4.03 -10.97
N VAL A 168 21.35 -4.71 -10.08
CA VAL A 168 20.52 -4.11 -9.01
C VAL A 168 21.27 -3.21 -8.01
N ASN A 169 22.61 -3.16 -8.06
CA ASN A 169 23.39 -2.32 -7.17
C ASN A 169 23.10 -0.84 -7.40
N GLY A 170 22.67 -0.13 -6.35
CA GLY A 170 22.46 1.32 -6.39
C GLY A 170 21.08 1.77 -6.89
N VAL A 171 20.13 0.85 -7.08
CA VAL A 171 18.74 1.22 -7.37
C VAL A 171 18.11 1.91 -6.15
N THR A 172 17.65 3.14 -6.32
CA THR A 172 17.07 3.97 -5.25
C THR A 172 15.59 4.32 -5.47
N ALA A 173 15.12 4.24 -6.71
CA ALA A 173 13.74 4.50 -7.09
C ALA A 173 13.33 3.55 -8.22
N TYR A 174 12.04 3.22 -8.28
CA TYR A 174 11.51 2.24 -9.21
C TYR A 174 10.03 2.52 -9.51
N LEU A 175 9.58 2.10 -10.69
CA LEU A 175 8.18 2.18 -11.12
C LEU A 175 7.80 0.88 -11.85
N GLY A 176 6.72 0.25 -11.38
CA GLY A 176 6.16 -0.98 -11.96
C GLY A 176 4.98 -0.67 -12.87
N ASN A 177 4.86 -1.46 -13.94
CA ASN A 177 3.90 -1.36 -15.04
C ASN A 177 3.56 0.09 -15.35
N GLY A 178 4.44 0.73 -16.12
CA GLY A 178 4.43 2.14 -16.49
C GLY A 178 3.23 2.61 -17.32
N VAL A 179 2.01 2.12 -17.06
CA VAL A 179 0.83 2.96 -17.28
C VAL A 179 1.04 4.18 -16.42
N SER A 180 1.28 5.31 -17.07
CA SER A 180 1.30 6.63 -16.49
C SER A 180 -0.02 6.83 -15.75
N PHE A 181 -0.10 6.40 -14.50
CA PHE A 181 -0.91 7.12 -13.55
C PHE A 181 -0.31 8.52 -13.62
N VAL A 182 -1.11 9.49 -14.07
CA VAL A 182 -0.98 10.84 -13.54
C VAL A 182 -1.29 10.67 -12.05
N SER A 183 -0.33 10.12 -11.32
CA SER A 183 -0.34 10.10 -9.88
C SER A 183 -0.17 11.56 -9.54
N SER A 184 -1.21 12.16 -8.98
CA SER A 184 -0.99 13.32 -8.15
C SER A 184 -0.06 12.83 -7.04
N ILE A 185 1.23 13.14 -7.15
CA ILE A 185 2.19 12.96 -6.06
C ILE A 185 1.86 14.05 -5.04
N SER A 186 0.73 13.89 -4.35
CA SER A 186 0.45 14.65 -3.14
C SER A 186 1.42 14.11 -2.11
N SER A 187 2.46 14.90 -1.83
CA SER A 187 3.48 14.62 -0.84
C SER A 187 2.88 13.96 0.42
N LEU A 188 3.29 12.73 0.66
CA LEU A 188 3.09 11.99 1.92
C LEU A 188 4.01 12.54 3.03
N ASN A 189 4.66 13.71 2.85
CA ASN A 189 5.56 14.30 3.86
C ASN A 189 4.91 14.43 5.23
N GLN A 190 3.58 14.47 5.32
CA GLN A 190 2.91 14.49 6.61
C GLN A 190 3.19 13.23 7.45
N GLN A 191 3.50 12.06 6.86
CA GLN A 191 3.88 10.87 7.61
C GLN A 191 5.33 10.91 8.14
N LEU A 192 6.27 11.47 7.37
CA LEU A 192 7.65 11.69 7.84
C LEU A 192 7.69 12.80 8.90
N GLU A 193 6.88 13.85 8.73
CA GLU A 193 6.70 14.92 9.71
C GLU A 193 6.03 14.40 10.99
N ASP A 194 5.00 13.54 10.88
CA ASP A 194 4.33 12.91 12.04
C ASP A 194 5.29 11.97 12.82
N GLU A 195 6.15 11.22 12.13
CA GLU A 195 7.18 10.36 12.74
C GLU A 195 8.33 11.17 13.37
N ALA A 196 8.78 12.23 12.71
CA ALA A 196 9.79 13.16 13.26
C ALA A 196 9.26 13.93 14.47
N ALA A 197 7.99 14.36 14.44
CA ALA A 197 7.33 15.02 15.56
C ALA A 197 7.22 14.08 16.78
N ALA A 198 6.80 12.83 16.57
CA ALA A 198 6.72 11.84 17.65
C ALA A 198 8.10 11.56 18.28
N ALA A 199 9.17 11.44 17.47
CA ALA A 199 10.54 11.24 17.94
C ALA A 199 11.11 12.46 18.71
N SER A 200 10.66 13.68 18.38
CA SER A 200 11.10 14.90 19.07
C SER A 200 10.51 15.07 20.48
N THR A 201 9.35 14.45 20.75
CA THR A 201 8.66 14.55 22.05
C THR A 201 9.19 13.61 23.14
N THR A 202 10.11 12.70 22.78
CA THR A 202 10.69 11.71 23.71
C THR A 202 11.99 12.15 24.38
N THR A 203 12.44 13.39 24.19
CA THR A 203 13.61 13.92 24.92
C THR A 203 13.13 14.57 26.23
N PRO A 204 13.39 13.99 27.42
CA PRO A 204 13.14 14.71 28.66
C PRO A 204 14.12 15.89 28.71
N ALA A 205 13.61 17.09 28.95
CA ALA A 205 14.45 18.21 29.33
C ALA A 205 15.12 17.86 30.66
N GLY A 206 16.42 17.56 30.60
CA GLY A 206 17.32 17.53 31.75
C GLY A 206 17.79 18.93 32.11
#